data_AF-A0A832PZ36-F1
#
_entry.id   AF-A0A832PZ36-F1
#
_cell.length_a   1.000
_cell.length_b   1.000
_cell.length_c   1.000
_cell.angle_alpha   90.00
_cell.angle_beta   90.00
_cell.angle_gamma   90.00
#
_symmetry.space_group_name_H-M   'P 1'
#
loop_
_entity.id
_entity.type
_entity.pdbx_description
1 polymer ?
#
loop_
_entity_poly.entity_id
_entity_poly.type
_entity_poly.pdbx_seq_one_letter_code
_entity_poly.pdbx_strand_id
1 'polypeptide(L)' 'MINVSIVGGTGYTAGELLRILLRHNQVNIESVISTTSVGKRIDSVHRDLIGETDLVY' A
#
# COMPACT_ATOMS: atom_id res chain seq x y z
N MET A 1 -7.60 -16.61 1.32
CA MET A 1 -7.28 -15.19 1.55
C MET A 1 -5.99 -15.15 2.35
N ILE A 2 -4.97 -14.45 1.87
CA ILE A 2 -3.69 -14.26 2.55
C ILE A 2 -3.66 -12.82 3.03
N ASN A 3 -3.46 -12.62 4.34
CA ASN A 3 -3.30 -11.28 4.91
C ASN A 3 -1.84 -10.86 4.79
N VAL A 4 -1.62 -9.66 4.27
CA VAL A 4 -0.28 -9.14 4.01
C VAL A 4 -0.12 -7.77 4.67
N SER A 5 1.02 -7.60 5.33
CA SER A 5 1.47 -6.31 5.85
C SER A 5 2.76 -5.91 5.14
N ILE A 6 2.82 -4.67 4.65
CA ILE A 6 3.96 -4.16 3.88
C ILE A 6 4.77 -3.20 4.74
N VAL A 7 6.00 -3.58 5.11
CA VAL A 7 6.92 -2.71 5.84
C VAL A 7 7.80 -1.93 4.87
N GLY A 8 7.91 -0.62 5.04
CA GLY A 8 8.66 0.24 4.11
C GLY A 8 7.79 0.72 2.95
N GLY A 9 6.52 1.06 3.24
CA GLY A 9 5.49 1.34 2.24
C GLY A 9 5.75 2.50 1.29
N THR A 10 6.77 3.34 1.52
CA THR A 10 7.08 4.52 0.69
C THR A 10 8.11 4.25 -0.41
N GLY A 11 8.74 3.07 -0.44
CA GLY A 11 9.74 2.74 -1.45
C GLY A 11 9.13 2.41 -2.82
N TYR A 12 9.91 2.51 -3.89
CA TYR A 12 9.46 2.18 -5.25
C TYR A 12 8.96 0.74 -5.36
N THR A 13 9.65 -0.20 -4.72
CA THR A 13 9.23 -1.60 -4.68
C THR A 13 7.89 -1.79 -3.96
N ALA A 14 7.62 -0.99 -2.93
CA ALA A 14 6.33 -1.04 -2.23
C ALA A 14 5.20 -0.52 -3.13
N GLY A 15 5.43 0.55 -3.89
CA GLY A 15 4.45 1.05 -4.86
C GLY A 15 4.10 0.01 -5.93
N GLU A 16 5.11 -0.69 -6.44
CA GLU A 16 4.89 -1.80 -7.38
C GLU A 16 4.15 -2.98 -6.76
N LEU A 17 4.56 -3.38 -5.57
CA LEU A 17 3.90 -4.46 -4.83
C LEU A 17 2.42 -4.11 -4.58
N LEU A 18 2.12 -2.86 -4.21
CA LEU A 18 0.76 -2.38 -4.02
C LEU A 18 -0.07 -2.47 -5.31
N ARG A 19 0.47 -2.05 -6.46
CA ARG A 19 -0.24 -2.15 -7.75
C ARG A 19 -0.61 -3.59 -8.12
N ILE A 20 0.25 -4.55 -7.79
CA ILE A 20 -0.02 -5.97 -8.02
C ILE A 20 -1.04 -6.50 -7.01
N LEU A 21 -0.80 -6.29 -5.72
CA LEU A 21 -1.59 -6.89 -4.64
C LEU A 21 -3.00 -6.31 -4.52
N LEU A 22 -3.20 -5.02 -4.78
CA LEU A 22 -4.54 -4.41 -4.78
C LEU A 22 -5.50 -5.05 -5.78
N ARG A 23 -4.98 -5.71 -6.82
CA ARG A 23 -5.75 -6.38 -7.88
C ARG A 23 -5.77 -7.90 -7.72
N HIS A 24 -5.16 -8.44 -6.66
CA HIS A 24 -5.04 -9.88 -6.45
C HIS A 24 -6.16 -10.44 -5.56
N ASN A 25 -7.07 -11.21 -6.15
CA ASN A 25 -8.31 -11.69 -5.50
C ASN A 25 -8.12 -12.57 -4.24
N GLN A 26 -6.94 -13.16 -4.03
CA GLN A 26 -6.66 -13.94 -2.82
C GLN A 26 -5.88 -13.18 -1.74
N VAL A 27 -5.60 -11.89 -1.93
CA VAL A 27 -4.80 -11.09 -1.00
C VAL A 27 -5.68 -10.02 -0.36
N ASN A 28 -5.51 -9.87 0.95
CA ASN A 28 -6.04 -8.75 1.71
C ASN A 28 -4.87 -7.97 2.31
N ILE A 29 -4.73 -6.70 1.94
CA ILE A 29 -3.70 -5.82 2.49
C ILE A 29 -4.21 -5.31 3.82
N GLU A 30 -3.67 -5.86 4.91
CA GLU A 30 -4.09 -5.52 6.27
C GLU A 30 -3.47 -4.20 6.72
N SER A 31 -2.20 -3.98 6.41
CA SER A 31 -1.52 -2.73 6.75
C SER A 31 -0.36 -2.43 5.81
N VAL A 32 -0.04 -1.14 5.71
CA VAL A 32 1.17 -0.64 5.06
C VAL A 32 1.84 0.26 6.07
N ILE A 33 3.13 0.07 6.33
CA ILE A 33 3.82 0.70 7.45
C ILE A 33 4.91 1.63 6.92
N SER A 34 4.90 2.87 7.40
CA SER A 34 5.98 3.84 7.20
C SER A 34 6.34 4.53 8.52
N THR A 35 7.64 4.71 8.79
CA THR A 35 8.09 5.47 9.96
C THR A 35 7.98 6.98 9.76
N THR A 36 7.97 7.47 8.52
CA THR A 36 8.00 8.91 8.18
C THR A 36 6.67 9.44 7.64
N SER A 37 5.74 8.55 7.31
CA SER A 37 4.48 8.89 6.63
C SER A 37 3.23 8.41 7.36
N VAL A 38 3.34 8.04 8.64
CA VAL A 38 2.24 7.55 9.49
C VAL A 38 0.96 8.38 9.32
N GLY A 39 -0.15 7.69 9.07
CA GLY A 39 -1.48 8.28 8.94
C GLY A 39 -1.74 9.03 7.64
N LYS A 40 -0.75 9.17 6.76
CA LYS A 40 -0.97 9.74 5.42
C LYS A 40 -1.54 8.66 4.50
N ARG A 41 -2.40 9.07 3.56
CA ARG A 41 -2.87 8.21 2.47
C ARG A 41 -1.69 7.68 1.67
N ILE A 42 -1.78 6.44 1.21
CA ILE A 42 -0.73 5.81 0.39
C ILE A 42 -0.48 6.60 -0.90
N ASP A 43 -1.54 7.16 -1.50
CA ASP A 43 -1.46 7.97 -2.72
C ASP A 43 -0.74 9.32 -2.55
N SER A 44 -0.42 9.73 -1.32
CA SER A 44 0.42 10.90 -1.06
C SER A 44 1.86 10.72 -1.56
N VAL A 45 2.33 9.47 -1.63
CA VAL A 45 3.64 9.09 -2.20
C VAL A 45 3.46 8.36 -3.54
N HIS A 46 2.58 7.37 -3.59
CA HIS A 46 2.29 6.58 -4.81
C HIS A 46 1.10 7.16 -5.56
N ARG A 47 1.31 8.30 -6.24
CA ARG A 47 0.24 9.07 -6.91
C ARG A 47 -0.52 8.29 -7.99
N ASP A 48 0.07 7.24 -8.54
CA ASP A 48 -0.56 6.30 -9.46
C ASP A 48 -1.69 5.48 -8.83
N LEU A 49 -1.81 5.47 -7.49
CA LEU A 49 -2.86 4.80 -6.73
C LEU A 49 -4.02 5.73 -6.31
N ILE A 50 -4.06 6.98 -6.79
CA ILE A 50 -5.18 7.91 -6.49
C ILE A 50 -6.50 7.29 -6.94
N GLY A 51 -7.43 7.12 -6.01
CA GLY A 51 -8.75 6.54 -6.28
C GLY A 51 -8.80 5.02 -6.35
N GLU A 52 -7.65 4.34 -6.26
CA GLU A 52 -7.57 2.87 -6.27
C GLU A 52 -7.76 2.27 -4.87
N THR A 53 -7.43 3.02 -3.81
CA THR A 53 -7.52 2.55 -2.43
C THR A 53 -7.62 3.71 -1.43
N ASP A 54 -8.19 3.45 -0.26
CA ASP A 54 -8.27 4.37 0.89
C ASP A 54 -7.29 4.01 2.01
N LEU A 55 -6.33 3.12 1.73
CA LEU A 55 -5.31 2.74 2.70
C LEU A 55 -4.43 3.94 3.13
N VAL A 56 -3.91 3.83 4.35
CA VAL A 56 -2.98 4.77 4.98
C VAL A 56 -1.74 4.03 5.49
N TYR A 57 -0.63 4.76 5.69
CA TYR A 57 0.62 4.27 6.27
C TYR A 57 0.63 4.16 7.80
#